data_AF-A0A819D5Z0-F1
#
_entry.id   AF-A0A819D5Z0-F1
#
_cell.length_a   1.000
_cell.length_b   1.000
_cell.length_c   1.000
_cell.angle_alpha   90.00
_cell.angle_beta   90.00
_cell.angle_gamma   90.00
#
_symmetry.space_group_name_H-M   'P 1'
#
loop_
_entity.id
_entity.type
_entity.pdbx_description
1 polymer ?
#
loop_
_entity_poly.entity_id
_entity_poly.type
_entity_poly.pdbx_seq_one_letter_code
_entity_poly.pdbx_strand_id
1 'polypeptide(L)'
;MIHRDIRSDNILVNQQYTCKIGDMGIARVTDPCNRHTQIGCQPFMPPEFYEGTYDQKLDIFTFGLTLNELFTETQHVCRQRAAEKIVFKYESPIFRDLITRCTADDPKHRPTAIEIEKTLELYTHGFHMTALKKQTNYVRLSTEQKDQVFIDFYEQFHKSATEFIRKQFPVEFLQGPKFVAGIKVQRDIENNQQVDCHVQ
;
A
#
# COMPACT_ATOMS: atom_id res chain seq x y z
N MET A 1 1.87 -16.09 2.77
CA MET A 1 0.71 -16.48 1.92
C MET A 1 0.62 -15.48 0.79
N ILE A 2 0.21 -15.92 -0.40
CA ILE A 2 -0.03 -15.10 -1.60
C ILE A 2 -1.52 -15.24 -1.95
N HIS A 3 -2.21 -14.13 -2.17
CA HIS A 3 -3.63 -14.09 -2.52
C HIS A 3 -3.85 -14.41 -4.00
N ARG A 4 -3.06 -13.77 -4.89
CA ARG A 4 -3.10 -13.92 -6.36
C ARG A 4 -4.34 -13.37 -7.06
N ASP A 5 -5.17 -12.61 -6.36
CA ASP A 5 -6.36 -11.96 -6.96
C ASP A 5 -6.77 -10.69 -6.19
N ILE A 6 -5.80 -9.88 -5.79
CA ILE A 6 -6.10 -8.57 -5.18
C ILE A 6 -6.60 -7.65 -6.28
N ARG A 7 -7.88 -7.30 -6.22
CA ARG A 7 -8.55 -6.37 -7.14
C ARG A 7 -9.74 -5.72 -6.45
N SER A 8 -10.20 -4.60 -6.99
CA SER A 8 -11.36 -3.85 -6.49
C SER A 8 -12.59 -4.75 -6.30
N ASP A 9 -12.86 -5.68 -7.22
CA ASP A 9 -14.00 -6.62 -7.14
C ASP A 9 -13.94 -7.58 -5.93
N ASN A 10 -12.73 -7.85 -5.42
CA ASN A 10 -12.49 -8.76 -4.29
C ASN A 10 -12.28 -7.99 -2.97
N ILE A 11 -12.52 -6.67 -2.94
CA ILE A 11 -12.49 -5.87 -1.72
C ILE A 11 -13.93 -5.57 -1.30
N LEU A 12 -14.34 -6.17 -0.18
CA LEU A 12 -15.67 -5.98 0.40
C LEU A 12 -15.65 -4.81 1.37
N VAL A 13 -16.64 -3.92 1.28
CA VAL A 13 -16.78 -2.77 2.19
C VAL A 13 -18.11 -2.88 2.94
N ASN A 14 -18.08 -2.78 4.27
CA ASN A 14 -19.30 -2.76 5.08
C ASN A 14 -19.84 -1.34 5.30
N GLN A 15 -21.00 -1.22 5.97
CA GLN A 15 -21.64 0.06 6.28
C GLN A 15 -20.80 0.98 7.19
N GLN A 16 -19.82 0.43 7.89
CA GLN A 16 -18.87 1.17 8.72
C GLN A 16 -17.57 1.51 7.98
N TYR A 17 -17.56 1.41 6.64
CA TYR A 17 -16.38 1.65 5.79
C TYR A 17 -15.16 0.78 6.16
N THR A 18 -15.41 -0.38 6.77
CA THR A 18 -14.36 -1.38 7.02
C THR A 18 -14.20 -2.25 5.79
N CYS A 19 -12.99 -2.26 5.24
CA CYS A 19 -12.63 -3.09 4.09
C CYS A 19 -12.17 -4.49 4.54
N LYS A 20 -12.55 -5.52 3.78
CA LYS A 20 -12.04 -6.89 3.92
C LYS A 20 -11.68 -7.45 2.55
N ILE A 21 -10.54 -8.14 2.50
CA ILE A 21 -10.13 -8.90 1.32
C ILE A 21 -10.98 -10.18 1.27
N GLY A 22 -11.67 -10.39 0.15
CA GLY A 22 -12.47 -11.57 -0.16
C GLY A 22 -11.78 -12.49 -1.16
N ASP A 23 -12.43 -13.63 -1.45
CA ASP A 23 -12.00 -14.67 -2.40
C ASP A 23 -10.57 -15.23 -2.19
N MET A 24 -10.45 -16.09 -1.18
CA MET A 24 -9.22 -16.85 -0.94
C MET A 24 -9.15 -18.16 -1.72
N GLY A 25 -10.03 -18.41 -2.69
CA GLY A 25 -10.17 -19.69 -3.39
C GLY A 25 -8.89 -20.12 -4.13
N ILE A 26 -8.07 -19.14 -4.51
CA ILE A 26 -6.79 -19.37 -5.16
C ILE A 26 -5.60 -18.94 -4.29
N ALA A 27 -5.77 -18.65 -3.01
CA ALA A 27 -4.63 -18.31 -2.16
C ALA A 27 -3.68 -19.50 -1.97
N ARG A 28 -2.38 -19.24 -1.77
CA ARG A 28 -1.34 -20.25 -1.57
C ARG A 28 -0.31 -19.84 -0.53
N VAL A 29 0.28 -20.81 0.16
CA VAL A 29 1.47 -20.57 0.99
C VAL A 29 2.69 -20.50 0.07
N THR A 30 3.56 -19.53 0.31
CA THR A 30 4.84 -19.40 -0.38
C THR A 30 5.69 -20.63 -0.10
N ASP A 31 6.15 -21.32 -1.14
CA ASP A 31 7.05 -22.44 -1.04
C ASP A 31 8.24 -22.20 -2.00
N PRO A 32 9.45 -21.94 -1.47
CA PRO A 32 10.64 -21.65 -2.27
C PRO A 32 11.02 -22.76 -3.25
N CYS A 33 10.56 -23.99 -2.99
CA CYS A 33 10.92 -25.17 -3.77
C CYS A 33 9.93 -25.49 -4.91
N ASN A 34 8.81 -24.76 -5.01
CA ASN A 34 7.75 -25.08 -5.95
C ASN A 34 7.49 -23.95 -6.95
N ARG A 35 7.47 -24.32 -8.24
CA ARG A 35 6.90 -23.45 -9.28
C ARG A 35 5.41 -23.27 -9.02
N HIS A 36 4.94 -22.04 -9.07
CA HIS A 36 3.55 -21.73 -8.83
C HIS A 36 2.74 -21.81 -10.12
N THR A 37 1.48 -22.25 -9.99
CA THR A 37 0.53 -22.30 -11.10
C THR A 37 0.17 -20.88 -11.56
N GLN A 38 0.00 -20.67 -12.87
CA GLN A 38 -0.46 -19.39 -13.44
C GLN A 38 -1.98 -19.20 -13.29
N ILE A 39 -2.47 -19.21 -12.05
CA ILE A 39 -3.88 -19.01 -11.70
C ILE A 39 -4.03 -17.64 -11.02
N GLY A 40 -5.00 -16.87 -11.50
CA GLY A 40 -5.33 -15.50 -11.07
C GLY A 40 -5.86 -14.69 -12.26
N CYS A 41 -6.15 -13.40 -12.08
CA CYS A 41 -6.53 -12.53 -13.19
C CYS A 41 -5.33 -12.23 -14.11
N GLN A 42 -5.00 -13.20 -14.98
CA GLN A 42 -3.78 -13.24 -15.80
C GLN A 42 -3.40 -11.90 -16.44
N PRO A 43 -4.32 -11.11 -17.05
CA PRO A 43 -3.98 -9.86 -17.72
C PRO A 43 -3.43 -8.75 -16.82
N PHE A 44 -3.68 -8.80 -15.51
CA PHE A 44 -3.21 -7.81 -14.53
C PHE A 44 -2.03 -8.32 -13.69
N MET A 45 -1.44 -9.44 -14.10
CA MET A 45 -0.34 -10.04 -13.38
C MET A 45 1.01 -9.45 -13.81
N PRO A 46 1.95 -9.30 -12.85
CA PRO A 46 3.30 -8.83 -13.14
C PRO A 46 4.11 -9.87 -13.95
N PRO A 47 5.23 -9.48 -14.59
CA PRO A 47 5.98 -10.36 -15.50
C PRO A 47 6.40 -11.70 -14.88
N GLU A 48 6.85 -11.70 -13.61
CA GLU A 48 7.31 -12.91 -12.92
C GLU A 48 6.19 -13.96 -12.70
N PHE A 49 4.92 -13.55 -12.76
CA PHE A 49 3.80 -14.50 -12.72
C PHE A 49 3.85 -15.46 -13.91
N TYR A 50 4.18 -14.95 -15.09
CA TYR A 50 4.27 -15.74 -16.33
C TYR A 50 5.51 -16.63 -16.35
N GLU A 51 6.53 -16.31 -15.56
CA GLU A 51 7.70 -17.18 -15.35
C GLU A 51 7.41 -18.33 -14.37
N GLY A 52 6.28 -18.26 -13.65
CA GLY A 52 5.84 -19.27 -12.67
C GLY A 52 6.63 -19.25 -11.36
N THR A 53 7.47 -18.23 -11.13
CA THR A 53 8.27 -18.06 -9.92
C THR A 53 8.00 -16.68 -9.35
N TYR A 54 7.19 -16.61 -8.30
CA TYR A 54 6.72 -15.35 -7.72
C TYR A 54 6.48 -15.50 -6.22
N ASP A 55 6.44 -14.37 -5.51
CA ASP A 55 6.25 -14.33 -4.06
C ASP A 55 5.10 -13.37 -3.67
N GLN A 56 5.10 -12.91 -2.43
CA GLN A 56 4.09 -11.98 -1.90
C GLN A 56 4.13 -10.61 -2.59
N LYS A 57 5.21 -10.25 -3.30
CA LYS A 57 5.31 -9.01 -4.09
C LYS A 57 4.39 -9.02 -5.30
N LEU A 58 3.88 -10.18 -5.72
CA LEU A 58 2.81 -10.26 -6.71
C LEU A 58 1.56 -9.54 -6.21
N ASP A 59 1.15 -9.78 -4.96
CA ASP A 59 -0.03 -9.13 -4.37
C ASP A 59 0.18 -7.62 -4.22
N ILE A 60 1.42 -7.18 -3.97
CA ILE A 60 1.79 -5.75 -3.90
C ILE A 60 1.59 -5.07 -5.26
N PHE A 61 1.95 -5.74 -6.35
CA PHE A 61 1.73 -5.21 -7.69
C PHE A 61 0.24 -5.01 -7.97
N THR A 62 -0.56 -6.06 -7.73
CA THR A 62 -2.01 -6.00 -7.95
C THR A 62 -2.72 -5.04 -6.98
N PHE A 63 -2.19 -4.86 -5.77
CA PHE A 63 -2.62 -3.79 -4.87
C PHE A 63 -2.36 -2.40 -5.44
N GLY A 64 -1.19 -2.16 -6.04
CA GLY A 64 -0.86 -0.89 -6.71
C GLY A 64 -1.83 -0.56 -7.86
N LEU A 65 -2.19 -1.57 -8.65
CA LEU A 65 -3.23 -1.42 -9.69
C LEU A 65 -4.57 -1.02 -9.08
N THR A 66 -5.00 -1.73 -8.04
CA THR A 66 -6.26 -1.48 -7.32
C THR A 66 -6.29 -0.08 -6.71
N LEU A 67 -5.16 0.38 -6.16
CA LEU A 67 -5.02 1.73 -5.62
C LEU A 67 -5.17 2.80 -6.70
N ASN A 68 -4.65 2.54 -7.90
CA ASN A 68 -4.85 3.45 -9.05
C ASN A 68 -6.32 3.48 -9.48
N GLU A 69 -7.00 2.34 -9.57
CA GLU A 69 -8.43 2.29 -9.90
C GLU A 69 -9.26 3.10 -8.91
N LEU A 70 -8.96 2.98 -7.62
CA LEU A 70 -9.67 3.68 -6.55
C LEU A 70 -9.65 5.19 -6.72
N PHE A 71 -8.51 5.77 -7.09
CA PHE A 71 -8.33 7.22 -7.15
C PHE A 71 -8.49 7.82 -8.54
N THR A 72 -8.63 6.98 -9.56
CA THR A 72 -8.99 7.41 -10.92
C THR A 72 -10.44 7.09 -11.27
N GLU A 73 -11.14 6.37 -10.38
CA GLU A 73 -12.48 5.82 -10.60
C GLU A 73 -12.62 5.09 -11.94
N THR A 74 -11.51 4.54 -12.43
CA THR A 74 -11.41 3.91 -13.74
C THR A 74 -10.82 2.53 -13.60
N GLN A 75 -11.61 1.52 -13.93
CA GLN A 75 -11.15 0.13 -13.96
C GLN A 75 -10.14 -0.06 -15.09
N HIS A 76 -9.08 -0.84 -14.84
CA HIS A 76 -8.13 -1.18 -15.89
C HIS A 76 -8.80 -2.08 -16.93
N VAL A 77 -8.61 -1.75 -18.21
CA VAL A 77 -9.18 -2.56 -19.30
C VAL A 77 -8.21 -3.66 -19.68
N CYS A 78 -8.62 -4.90 -19.46
CA CYS A 78 -7.89 -6.06 -19.96
C CYS A 78 -8.11 -6.20 -21.48
N ARG A 79 -7.03 -6.11 -22.27
CA ARG A 79 -7.00 -6.66 -23.63
C ARG A 79 -6.44 -8.07 -23.56
N GLN A 80 -7.12 -9.04 -24.19
CA GLN A 80 -6.89 -10.48 -24.05
C GLN A 80 -5.50 -11.01 -24.50
N ARG A 81 -4.54 -10.14 -24.81
CA ARG A 81 -3.17 -10.57 -25.12
C ARG A 81 -2.35 -10.59 -23.85
N ALA A 82 -2.07 -11.79 -23.36
CA ALA A 82 -1.14 -12.02 -22.27
C ALA A 82 0.23 -11.37 -22.56
N ALA A 83 0.87 -10.84 -21.52
CA ALA A 83 2.21 -10.23 -21.51
C ALA A 83 2.36 -8.79 -22.06
N GLU A 84 1.28 -8.06 -22.40
CA GLU A 84 1.41 -6.63 -22.66
C GLU A 84 1.58 -5.85 -21.35
N LYS A 85 2.55 -4.91 -21.31
CA LYS A 85 2.76 -4.04 -20.15
C LYS A 85 1.48 -3.27 -19.85
N ILE A 86 1.05 -3.27 -18.59
CA ILE A 86 -0.11 -2.50 -18.16
C ILE A 86 0.20 -1.02 -18.36
N VAL A 87 -0.60 -0.36 -19.20
CA VAL A 87 -0.52 1.09 -19.42
C VAL A 87 -1.66 1.75 -18.67
N PHE A 88 -1.32 2.59 -17.70
CA PHE A 88 -2.29 3.40 -16.99
C PHE A 88 -2.92 4.41 -17.95
N LYS A 89 -4.24 4.32 -18.16
CA LYS A 89 -4.98 5.31 -18.95
C LYS A 89 -5.01 6.67 -18.25
N TYR A 90 -5.09 6.65 -16.93
CA TYR A 90 -5.09 7.83 -16.07
C TYR A 90 -4.10 7.61 -14.93
N GLU A 91 -3.34 8.65 -14.62
CA GLU A 91 -2.51 8.68 -13.41
C GLU A 91 -3.36 9.10 -12.22
N SER A 92 -3.19 8.40 -11.10
CA SER A 92 -3.80 8.82 -9.85
C SER A 92 -3.35 10.23 -9.45
N PRO A 93 -4.28 11.13 -9.04
CA PRO A 93 -3.93 12.47 -8.56
C PRO A 93 -3.15 12.40 -7.23
N ILE A 94 -3.30 11.32 -6.48
CA ILE A 94 -2.70 11.10 -5.16
C ILE A 94 -2.03 9.74 -5.09
N PHE A 95 -1.09 9.58 -4.16
CA PHE A 95 -0.27 8.38 -3.98
C PHE A 95 0.52 7.92 -5.22
N ARG A 96 0.82 8.81 -6.18
CA ARG A 96 1.51 8.46 -7.44
C ARG A 96 2.85 7.74 -7.21
N ASP A 97 3.68 8.22 -6.28
CA ASP A 97 4.95 7.57 -5.93
C ASP A 97 4.73 6.15 -5.37
N LEU A 98 3.74 5.99 -4.48
CA LEU A 98 3.42 4.71 -3.88
C LEU A 98 2.93 3.72 -4.93
N ILE A 99 2.00 4.15 -5.80
CA ILE A 99 1.48 3.34 -6.91
C ILE A 99 2.63 2.92 -7.82
N THR A 100 3.49 3.86 -8.21
CA THR A 100 4.66 3.59 -9.08
C THR A 100 5.58 2.54 -8.49
N ARG A 101 5.88 2.64 -7.19
CA ARG A 101 6.71 1.64 -6.50
C ARG A 101 6.00 0.29 -6.40
N CYS A 102 4.71 0.27 -6.08
CA CYS A 102 3.93 -0.98 -6.03
C CYS A 102 3.93 -1.70 -7.38
N THR A 103 3.83 -0.96 -8.48
CA THR A 103 3.74 -1.53 -9.83
C THR A 103 5.08 -1.55 -10.57
N ALA A 104 6.20 -1.62 -9.85
CA ALA A 104 7.52 -1.76 -10.45
C ALA A 104 7.67 -3.14 -11.12
N ASP A 105 8.32 -3.20 -12.29
CA ASP A 105 8.52 -4.44 -13.03
C ASP A 105 9.36 -5.44 -12.20
N ASP A 106 10.47 -5.00 -11.59
CA ASP A 106 11.25 -5.82 -10.65
C ASP A 106 10.59 -5.88 -9.26
N PRO A 107 10.21 -7.09 -8.77
CA PRO A 107 9.62 -7.28 -7.44
C PRO A 107 10.43 -6.70 -6.28
N LYS A 108 11.76 -6.60 -6.42
CA LYS A 108 12.65 -6.06 -5.38
C LYS A 108 12.45 -4.57 -5.13
N HIS A 109 12.00 -3.83 -6.15
CA HIS A 109 11.72 -2.40 -6.04
C HIS A 109 10.34 -2.10 -5.45
N ARG A 110 9.47 -3.12 -5.35
CA ARG A 110 8.15 -2.96 -4.74
C ARG A 110 8.29 -2.87 -3.22
N PRO A 111 7.45 -2.08 -2.52
CA PRO A 111 7.43 -2.07 -1.07
C PRO A 111 6.90 -3.40 -0.50
N THR A 112 7.04 -3.60 0.79
CA THR A 112 6.34 -4.65 1.55
C THR A 112 4.97 -4.14 2.00
N ALA A 113 4.07 -5.04 2.40
CA ALA A 113 2.77 -4.65 2.95
C ALA A 113 2.91 -3.77 4.21
N ILE A 114 3.94 -4.01 5.03
CA ILE A 114 4.24 -3.21 6.23
C ILE A 114 4.69 -1.79 5.83
N GLU A 115 5.53 -1.67 4.81
CA GLU A 115 5.97 -0.35 4.31
C GLU A 115 4.81 0.45 3.73
N ILE A 116 3.87 -0.23 3.04
CA ILE A 116 2.63 0.39 2.55
C ILE A 116 1.78 0.87 3.73
N GLU A 117 1.54 0.02 4.72
CA GLU A 117 0.77 0.37 5.93
C GLU A 117 1.37 1.60 6.60
N LYS A 118 2.68 1.58 6.90
CA LYS A 118 3.40 2.69 7.54
C LYS A 118 3.38 3.96 6.70
N THR A 119 3.46 3.82 5.38
CA THR A 119 3.30 4.94 4.45
C THR A 119 1.90 5.55 4.59
N LEU A 120 0.84 4.75 4.52
CA LEU A 120 -0.54 5.25 4.60
C LEU A 120 -0.84 5.83 5.99
N GLU A 121 -0.36 5.21 7.07
CA GLU A 121 -0.47 5.74 8.44
C GLU A 121 0.14 7.15 8.57
N LEU A 122 1.28 7.41 7.91
CA LEU A 122 1.90 8.72 7.90
C LEU A 122 0.99 9.79 7.27
N TYR A 123 0.34 9.48 6.14
CA TYR A 123 -0.62 10.39 5.52
C TYR A 123 -1.88 10.56 6.37
N THR A 124 -2.43 9.48 6.92
CA THR A 124 -3.59 9.54 7.82
C THR A 124 -3.30 10.42 9.03
N HIS A 125 -2.14 10.24 9.67
CA HIS A 125 -1.73 11.05 10.82
C HIS A 125 -1.51 12.51 10.43
N GLY A 126 -0.78 12.78 9.33
CA GLY A 126 -0.56 14.14 8.83
C GLY A 126 -1.86 14.86 8.50
N PHE A 127 -2.81 14.16 7.87
CA PHE A 127 -4.12 14.71 7.53
C PHE A 127 -4.93 14.99 8.79
N HIS A 128 -5.01 14.04 9.73
CA HIS A 128 -5.71 14.22 11.00
C HIS A 128 -5.18 15.43 11.77
N MET A 129 -3.85 15.58 11.84
CA MET A 129 -3.18 16.69 12.50
C MET A 129 -3.44 18.04 11.80
N THR A 130 -3.58 18.05 10.48
CA THR A 130 -3.78 19.30 9.71
C THR A 130 -5.25 19.69 9.61
N ALA A 131 -6.13 18.76 9.24
CA ALA A 131 -7.53 19.02 8.97
C ALA A 131 -8.36 19.23 10.24
N LEU A 132 -8.15 18.39 11.28
CA LEU A 132 -8.98 18.45 12.49
C LEU A 132 -8.48 19.48 13.51
N LYS A 133 -7.16 19.70 13.64
CA LYS A 133 -6.66 20.73 14.57
C LYS A 133 -6.97 22.15 14.11
N LYS A 134 -7.18 22.36 12.81
CA LYS A 134 -7.56 23.67 12.25
C LYS A 134 -9.05 24.01 12.42
N GLN A 135 -9.82 23.24 13.19
CA GLN A 135 -11.27 23.43 13.38
C GLN A 135 -12.02 23.67 12.07
N THR A 136 -11.61 22.98 11.01
CA THR A 136 -12.31 23.08 9.75
C THR A 136 -13.73 22.54 9.96
N ASN A 137 -14.73 23.14 9.32
CA ASN A 137 -16.09 22.59 9.23
C ASN A 137 -16.11 21.29 8.41
N TYR A 138 -15.02 20.51 8.37
CA TYR A 138 -14.81 19.33 7.52
C TYR A 138 -15.95 18.33 7.61
N VAL A 139 -16.47 18.09 8.83
CA VAL A 139 -17.61 17.20 9.06
C VAL A 139 -18.85 17.63 8.27
N ARG A 140 -19.05 18.95 8.10
CA ARG A 140 -20.20 19.56 7.41
C ARG A 140 -19.99 19.80 5.91
N LEU A 141 -18.80 19.52 5.39
CA LEU A 141 -18.50 19.67 3.97
C LEU A 141 -19.16 18.56 3.13
N SER A 142 -19.50 18.89 1.88
CA SER A 142 -19.89 17.89 0.87
C SER A 142 -18.72 16.94 0.56
N THR A 143 -18.99 15.83 -0.11
CA THR A 143 -17.95 14.88 -0.52
C THR A 143 -16.89 15.55 -1.39
N GLU A 144 -17.30 16.27 -2.44
CA GLU A 144 -16.38 17.00 -3.34
C GLU A 144 -15.49 18.00 -2.58
N GLN A 145 -16.05 18.70 -1.59
CA GLN A 145 -15.29 19.64 -0.76
C GLN A 145 -14.30 18.91 0.16
N LYS A 146 -14.68 17.73 0.69
CA LYS A 146 -13.77 16.89 1.50
C LYS A 146 -12.62 16.37 0.65
N ASP A 147 -12.91 15.98 -0.59
CA ASP A 147 -11.90 15.50 -1.54
C ASP A 147 -10.91 16.61 -1.87
N GLN A 148 -11.40 17.83 -2.16
CA GLN A 148 -10.54 18.98 -2.39
C GLN A 148 -9.63 19.28 -1.19
N VAL A 149 -10.18 19.29 0.03
CA VAL A 149 -9.37 19.50 1.25
C VAL A 149 -8.29 18.42 1.40
N PHE A 150 -8.60 17.17 1.06
CA PHE A 150 -7.62 16.09 1.10
C PHE A 150 -6.54 16.25 0.03
N ILE A 151 -6.92 16.60 -1.21
CA ILE A 151 -5.98 16.84 -2.32
C ILE A 151 -5.03 17.98 -1.97
N ASP A 152 -5.55 19.12 -1.47
CA ASP A 152 -4.73 20.27 -1.08
C ASP A 152 -3.73 19.90 0.03
N PHE A 153 -4.18 19.12 1.02
CA PHE A 153 -3.27 18.58 2.05
C PHE A 153 -2.21 17.68 1.43
N TYR A 154 -2.60 16.75 0.57
CA TYR A 154 -1.70 15.80 -0.05
C TYR A 154 -0.62 16.53 -0.85
N GLU A 155 -0.98 17.51 -1.68
CA GLU A 155 -0.02 18.28 -2.47
C GLU A 155 1.02 19.02 -1.60
N GLN A 156 0.59 19.57 -0.47
CA GLN A 156 1.47 20.26 0.47
C GLN A 156 2.37 19.30 1.26
N PHE A 157 1.87 18.12 1.61
CA PHE A 157 2.55 17.19 2.51
C PHE A 157 3.41 16.15 1.78
N HIS A 158 2.99 15.74 0.59
CA HIS A 158 3.51 14.58 -0.12
C HIS A 158 5.00 14.66 -0.42
N LYS A 159 5.54 15.83 -0.77
CA LYS A 159 6.96 15.99 -1.08
C LYS A 159 7.83 15.59 0.11
N SER A 160 7.59 16.19 1.27
CA SER A 160 8.32 15.90 2.50
C SER A 160 8.10 14.47 3.00
N ALA A 161 6.86 13.98 2.90
CA ALA A 161 6.53 12.60 3.26
C ALA A 161 7.29 11.59 2.40
N THR A 162 7.35 11.80 1.09
CA THR A 162 8.06 10.93 0.14
C THR A 162 9.56 10.91 0.41
N GLU A 163 10.16 12.08 0.62
CA GLU A 163 11.59 12.17 1.00
C GLU A 163 11.87 11.43 2.31
N PHE A 164 10.99 11.54 3.31
CA PHE A 164 11.10 10.81 4.57
C PHE A 164 10.97 9.29 4.37
N ILE A 165 9.96 8.83 3.64
CA ILE A 165 9.71 7.41 3.36
C ILE A 165 10.92 6.79 2.65
N ARG A 166 11.47 7.46 1.63
CA ARG A 166 12.66 6.96 0.90
C ARG A 166 13.90 6.84 1.78
N LYS A 167 14.04 7.71 2.80
CA LYS A 167 15.13 7.62 3.78
C LYS A 167 14.93 6.48 4.77
N GLN A 168 13.69 6.26 5.21
CA GLN A 168 13.36 5.21 6.18
C GLN A 168 13.38 3.81 5.54
N PHE A 169 12.96 3.71 4.28
CA PHE A 169 12.84 2.46 3.53
C PHE A 169 13.63 2.58 2.22
N PRO A 170 14.98 2.58 2.29
CA PRO A 170 15.78 2.61 1.08
C PRO A 170 15.61 1.29 0.32
N VAL A 171 15.45 1.40 -0.99
CA VAL A 171 15.24 0.27 -1.91
C VAL A 171 16.33 -0.81 -1.78
N GLU A 172 17.52 -0.44 -1.31
CA GLU A 172 18.70 -1.29 -1.18
C GLU A 172 18.70 -2.25 0.03
N PHE A 173 17.78 -2.11 1.01
CA PHE A 173 17.86 -2.88 2.27
C PHE A 173 17.18 -4.26 2.24
N LEU A 174 16.59 -4.70 1.12
CA LEU A 174 15.95 -6.02 1.00
C LEU A 174 16.90 -7.14 0.49
N GLN A 175 18.16 -7.13 0.91
CA GLN A 175 19.06 -8.27 0.76
C GLN A 175 19.49 -8.82 2.14
N GLY A 176 18.69 -9.74 2.68
CA GLY A 176 19.10 -10.63 3.78
C GLY A 176 18.16 -10.63 4.99
N PRO A 177 18.11 -11.75 5.76
CA PRO A 177 17.15 -11.90 6.84
C PRO A 177 17.65 -11.17 8.09
N LYS A 178 17.10 -9.99 8.37
CA LYS A 178 16.95 -9.53 9.76
C LYS A 178 15.60 -8.86 9.93
N PHE A 179 14.65 -9.68 10.36
CA PHE A 179 13.55 -9.27 11.23
C PHE A 179 14.13 -8.35 12.31
N VAL A 180 13.71 -7.09 12.35
CA VAL A 180 13.86 -6.26 13.55
C VAL A 180 12.44 -5.96 14.04
N ALA A 181 11.99 -6.80 14.95
CA ALA A 181 10.90 -6.46 15.85
C ALA A 181 11.30 -5.16 16.58
N GLY A 182 10.47 -4.12 16.47
CA GLY A 182 10.64 -2.91 17.27
C GLY A 182 10.42 -1.61 16.53
N ILE A 183 9.17 -1.32 16.17
CA ILE A 183 8.70 0.07 16.18
C ILE A 183 7.80 0.18 17.40
N LYS A 184 8.40 0.51 18.55
CA LYS A 184 7.63 1.08 19.66
C LYS A 184 7.22 2.48 19.21
N VAL A 185 5.94 2.64 18.86
CA VAL A 185 5.32 3.96 18.79
C VAL A 185 5.39 4.53 20.21
N GLN A 186 6.28 5.51 20.38
CA GLN A 186 6.56 6.16 21.65
C GLN A 186 5.29 6.91 22.09
N ARG A 187 4.51 6.28 22.98
CA ARG A 187 3.52 6.96 23.81
C ARG A 187 4.26 7.55 25.00
N ASP A 188 4.81 8.75 24.83
CA ASP A 188 5.30 9.56 25.95
C ASP A 188 4.42 10.79 26.10
N ILE A 189 3.22 10.59 26.62
CA ILE A 189 2.53 11.56 27.48
C ILE A 189 1.94 10.73 28.64
N GLU A 190 2.32 11.09 29.86
CA GLU A 190 1.83 10.57 31.15
C GLU A 190 2.36 9.20 31.60
N ASN A 191 3.51 9.16 32.27
CA ASN A 191 3.49 9.21 33.74
C ASN A 191 4.89 9.07 34.34
N ASN A 192 5.12 9.98 35.27
CA ASN A 192 6.23 10.11 36.18
C ASN A 192 6.31 8.88 37.11
N GLN A 193 7.40 8.10 37.09
CA GLN A 193 7.99 7.49 38.29
C GLN A 193 9.32 6.78 37.98
N GLN A 194 10.35 7.21 38.71
CA GLN A 194 11.67 6.59 38.83
C GLN A 194 11.58 5.12 39.21
N VAL A 195 12.38 4.25 38.60
CA VAL A 195 12.95 3.09 39.31
C VAL A 195 14.34 2.75 38.76
N ASP A 196 15.28 2.61 39.70
CA ASP A 196 16.70 2.33 39.56
C ASP A 196 17.07 1.08 38.75
N CYS A 197 18.18 1.20 38.03
CA CYS A 197 18.89 0.09 37.40
C CYS A 197 19.80 -0.60 38.43
N HIS A 198 19.62 -1.91 38.66
CA HIS A 198 20.70 -2.77 39.14
C HIS A 198 20.93 -3.92 38.17
N VAL A 199 22.20 -4.04 37.80
CA VAL A 199 22.77 -4.99 36.85
C VAL A 199 23.09 -6.28 37.59
N GLN A 200 22.63 -7.42 37.06
CA GLN A 200 23.37 -8.69 37.06
C GLN A 200 23.17 -9.38 35.71
#